data_AF-A0AAE5V5Y0-F1
#
_entry.id   AF-A0AAE5V5Y0-F1
#
_cell.length_a   1.000
_cell.length_b   1.000
_cell.length_c   1.000
_cell.angle_alpha   90.00
_cell.angle_beta   90.00
_cell.angle_gamma   90.00
#
_symmetry.space_group_name_H-M   'P 1'
#
loop_
_entity.id
_entity.type
_entity.pdbx_description
1 polymer ?
#
loop_
_entity_poly.entity_id
_entity_poly.type
_entity_poly.pdbx_seq_one_letter_code
_entity_poly.pdbx_strand_id
1 'polypeptide(L)'
;LFMITFVVLFYTNATSVTMVNISLFALGALIFGPQLLIGVSLTGFVPKNAISVANGMTGSFAYLFGDSMAKVGLAAIADPTRNGLNIFGYTLSGWTDVFIVFYVALFLGMILLAIVAYYEEKKIRKLKI
;
A
#
# COMPACT_ATOMS: atom_id res chain seq x y z
N LEU A 1 0.78 8.42 2.96
CA LEU A 1 -0.48 7.81 2.47
C LEU A 1 -1.54 8.86 2.13
N PHE A 2 -1.83 9.84 2.99
CA PHE A 2 -2.79 10.90 2.70
C PHE A 2 -2.56 11.60 1.34
N MET A 3 -1.33 12.07 1.06
CA MET A 3 -1.00 12.65 -0.25
C MET A 3 -1.20 11.66 -1.42
N ILE A 4 -0.90 10.38 -1.22
CA ILE A 4 -1.10 9.34 -2.24
C ILE A 4 -2.59 9.21 -2.55
N THR A 5 -3.47 9.26 -1.53
CA THR A 5 -4.93 9.24 -1.73
C THR A 5 -5.41 10.38 -2.63
N PHE A 6 -4.88 11.60 -2.45
CA PHE A 6 -5.22 12.72 -3.34
C PHE A 6 -4.75 12.50 -4.78
N VAL A 7 -3.56 11.93 -4.98
CA VAL A 7 -3.07 11.66 -6.34
C VAL A 7 -3.86 10.53 -7.00
N VAL A 8 -4.27 9.50 -6.24
CA VAL A 8 -5.18 8.46 -6.77
C VAL A 8 -6.53 9.07 -7.16
N LEU A 9 -7.07 10.01 -6.37
CA LEU A 9 -8.29 10.74 -6.72
C LEU A 9 -8.13 11.54 -8.01
N PHE A 10 -7.00 12.22 -8.18
CA PHE A 10 -6.68 12.93 -9.40
C PHE A 10 -6.59 11.99 -10.61
N TYR A 11 -5.99 10.81 -10.43
CA TYR A 11 -5.89 9.79 -11.47
C TYR A 11 -7.25 9.21 -11.87
N THR A 12 -8.13 8.89 -10.90
CA THR A 12 -9.48 8.37 -11.19
C THR A 12 -10.33 9.38 -11.98
N ASN A 13 -10.11 10.68 -11.80
CA ASN A 13 -10.83 11.75 -12.50
C ASN A 13 -10.07 12.29 -13.72
N ALA A 14 -9.00 11.62 -14.17
CA ALA A 14 -8.20 12.09 -15.28
C ALA A 14 -8.95 11.92 -16.61
N THR A 15 -9.13 13.02 -17.35
CA THR A 15 -9.80 13.04 -18.66
C THR A 15 -8.84 13.14 -19.84
N SER A 16 -7.55 13.35 -19.58
CA SER A 16 -6.51 13.48 -20.59
C SER A 16 -5.28 12.63 -20.28
N VAL A 17 -4.57 12.20 -21.32
CA VAL A 17 -3.33 11.42 -21.20
C VAL A 17 -2.26 12.16 -20.37
N THR A 18 -2.20 13.48 -20.49
CA THR A 18 -1.27 14.30 -19.71
C THR A 18 -1.56 14.22 -18.20
N MET A 19 -2.84 14.26 -17.80
CA MET A 19 -3.22 14.11 -16.39
C MET A 19 -2.88 12.72 -15.85
N VAL A 20 -3.11 11.67 -16.64
CA VAL A 20 -2.71 10.30 -16.33
C VAL A 20 -1.19 10.25 -16.09
N ASN A 21 -0.39 10.77 -17.01
CA ASN A 21 1.07 10.73 -16.89
C ASN A 21 1.60 11.51 -15.68
N ILE A 22 1.04 12.69 -15.39
CA ILE A 22 1.39 13.48 -14.19
C ILE A 22 1.05 12.69 -12.92
N SER A 23 -0.12 12.04 -12.90
CA SER A 23 -0.52 11.21 -11.77
C SER A 23 0.43 10.04 -11.57
N LEU A 24 0.79 9.32 -12.64
CA LEU A 24 1.71 8.18 -12.57
C LEU A 24 3.10 8.60 -12.09
N PHE A 25 3.59 9.76 -12.55
CA PHE A 25 4.84 10.34 -12.06
C PHE A 25 4.78 10.64 -10.56
N ALA A 26 3.72 11.33 -10.11
CA ALA A 26 3.54 11.68 -8.71
C ALA A 26 3.35 10.45 -7.81
N LEU A 27 2.57 9.45 -8.25
CA LEU A 27 2.41 8.19 -7.54
C LEU A 27 3.75 7.48 -7.41
N GLY A 28 4.50 7.35 -8.51
CA GLY A 28 5.82 6.74 -8.50
C GLY A 28 6.77 7.40 -7.51
N ALA A 29 6.80 8.74 -7.45
CA ALA A 29 7.62 9.45 -6.48
C ALA A 29 7.15 9.27 -5.03
N LEU A 30 5.83 9.32 -4.78
CA LEU A 30 5.26 9.36 -3.43
C LEU A 30 5.23 7.99 -2.72
N ILE A 31 5.14 6.88 -3.46
CA ILE A 31 5.09 5.53 -2.86
C ILE A 31 6.43 5.10 -2.23
N PHE A 32 7.56 5.62 -2.73
CA PHE A 32 8.88 5.28 -2.16
C PHE A 32 9.04 5.75 -0.71
N GLY A 33 8.42 6.87 -0.34
CA GLY A 33 8.52 7.44 1.01
C GLY A 33 8.03 6.48 2.09
N PRO A 34 6.74 6.09 2.09
CA PRO A 34 6.20 5.13 3.05
C PRO A 34 6.94 3.80 3.05
N GLN A 35 7.32 3.30 1.86
CA GLN A 35 8.02 2.03 1.74
C GLN A 35 9.39 2.05 2.45
N LEU A 36 10.16 3.12 2.28
CA LEU A 36 11.44 3.31 2.97
C LEU A 36 11.23 3.43 4.48
N LEU A 37 10.26 4.25 4.91
CA LEU A 37 10.01 4.52 6.33
C LEU A 37 9.58 3.27 7.09
N ILE A 38 8.80 2.38 6.47
CA ILE A 38 8.45 1.09 7.06
C ILE A 38 9.71 0.28 7.37
N GLY A 39 10.65 0.17 6.43
CA GLY A 39 11.91 -0.54 6.64
C GLY A 39 12.75 0.06 7.77
N VAL A 40 12.83 1.40 7.83
CA VAL A 40 13.56 2.08 8.91
C VAL A 40 12.91 1.85 10.27
N SER A 41 11.58 2.00 10.39
CA SER A 41 10.83 1.78 11.64
C SER A 41 11.00 0.36 12.19
N LEU A 42 11.01 -0.64 11.31
CA LEU A 42 11.20 -2.05 11.67
C LEU A 42 12.49 -2.30 12.44
N THR A 43 13.59 -1.66 12.02
CA THR A 43 14.89 -1.83 12.67
C THR A 43 14.86 -1.41 14.15
N GLY A 44 13.95 -0.48 14.50
CA GLY A 44 13.70 -0.07 15.87
C GLY A 44 12.93 -1.11 16.69
N PHE A 45 12.22 -2.06 16.07
CA PHE A 45 11.37 -3.04 16.75
C PHE A 45 12.06 -4.37 17.07
N VAL A 46 13.12 -4.73 16.35
CA VAL A 46 13.77 -6.04 16.47
C VAL A 46 15.16 -5.96 17.12
N PRO A 47 15.67 -7.05 17.72
CA PRO A 47 17.04 -7.12 18.22
C PRO A 47 18.08 -6.86 17.13
N LYS A 48 19.22 -6.25 17.48
CA LYS A 48 20.27 -5.84 16.51
C LYS A 48 20.79 -7.01 15.64
N ASN A 49 20.90 -8.19 16.22
CA ASN A 49 21.32 -9.42 15.52
C ASN A 49 20.27 -9.98 14.56
N ALA A 50 19.00 -9.58 14.68
CA ALA A 50 17.89 -10.06 13.86
C ALA A 50 17.41 -9.05 12.81
N ILE A 51 18.00 -7.85 12.74
CA ILE A 51 17.59 -6.79 11.81
C ILE A 51 17.61 -7.27 10.35
N SER A 52 18.68 -7.98 9.94
CA SER A 52 18.81 -8.47 8.57
C SER A 52 17.70 -9.46 8.20
N VAL A 53 17.37 -10.39 9.12
CA VAL A 53 16.30 -11.38 8.91
C VAL A 53 14.93 -10.70 8.89
N ALA A 54 14.68 -9.74 9.78
CA ALA A 54 13.43 -9.00 9.83
C ALA A 54 13.22 -8.16 8.55
N ASN A 55 14.26 -7.49 8.06
CA ASN A 55 14.22 -6.76 6.80
C ASN A 55 14.01 -7.70 5.60
N GLY A 56 14.67 -8.86 5.58
CA GLY A 56 14.46 -9.88 4.55
C GLY A 56 13.03 -10.43 4.56
N MET A 57 12.46 -10.67 5.74
CA MET A 57 11.09 -11.14 5.89
C MET A 57 10.09 -10.09 5.43
N THR A 58 10.21 -8.85 5.89
CA THR A 58 9.30 -7.76 5.49
C THR A 58 9.36 -7.47 4.00
N GLY A 59 10.56 -7.46 3.40
CA GLY A 59 10.72 -7.35 1.95
C GLY A 59 10.05 -8.51 1.21
N SER A 60 10.23 -9.75 1.69
CA SER A 60 9.58 -10.92 1.10
C SER A 60 8.05 -10.82 1.17
N PHE A 61 7.49 -10.38 2.31
CA PHE A 61 6.04 -10.16 2.43
C PHE A 61 5.52 -9.04 1.53
N ALA A 62 6.28 -7.94 1.39
CA ALA A 62 5.90 -6.84 0.51
C ALA A 62 5.86 -7.26 -0.97
N TYR A 63 6.88 -8.00 -1.44
CA TYR A 63 7.02 -8.30 -2.86
C TYR A 63 6.47 -9.67 -3.26
N LEU A 64 6.80 -10.74 -2.54
CA LEU A 64 6.32 -12.08 -2.91
C LEU A 64 4.81 -12.19 -2.71
N PHE A 65 4.29 -11.66 -1.61
CA PHE A 65 2.87 -11.73 -1.29
C PHE A 65 2.15 -10.47 -1.74
N GLY A 66 2.58 -9.29 -1.30
CA GLY A 66 1.91 -8.03 -1.61
C GLY A 66 1.82 -7.73 -3.11
N ASP A 67 2.96 -7.60 -3.78
CA ASP A 67 2.99 -7.28 -5.22
C ASP A 67 2.37 -8.37 -6.09
N SER A 68 2.63 -9.65 -5.80
CA SER A 68 2.01 -10.76 -6.54
C SER A 68 0.49 -10.79 -6.39
N MET A 69 -0.04 -10.64 -5.16
CA MET A 69 -1.49 -10.60 -4.92
C MET A 69 -2.11 -9.36 -5.57
N ALA A 70 -1.44 -8.21 -5.54
CA ALA A 70 -1.92 -7.01 -6.20
C ALA A 70 -2.02 -7.22 -7.72
N LYS A 71 -0.98 -7.78 -8.35
CA LYS A 71 -0.99 -8.06 -9.80
C LYS A 71 -2.09 -9.03 -10.18
N VAL A 72 -2.17 -10.19 -9.53
CA VAL A 72 -3.16 -11.22 -9.88
C VAL A 72 -4.58 -10.76 -9.53
N GLY A 73 -4.77 -10.17 -8.35
CA GLY A 73 -6.07 -9.70 -7.88
C GLY A 73 -6.61 -8.56 -8.74
N LEU A 74 -5.79 -7.55 -9.02
CA LEU A 74 -6.22 -6.44 -9.89
C LEU A 74 -6.40 -6.88 -11.33
N ALA A 75 -5.58 -7.79 -11.86
CA ALA A 75 -5.80 -8.33 -13.19
C ALA A 75 -7.14 -9.09 -13.29
N ALA A 76 -7.52 -9.83 -12.25
CA ALA A 76 -8.80 -10.53 -12.19
C ALA A 76 -10.01 -9.58 -12.15
N ILE A 77 -9.86 -8.41 -11.54
CA ILE A 77 -10.93 -7.38 -11.45
C ILE A 77 -10.97 -6.52 -12.73
N ALA A 78 -9.81 -6.17 -13.28
CA ALA A 78 -9.69 -5.29 -14.43
C ALA A 78 -10.10 -5.94 -15.76
N ASP A 79 -9.96 -7.27 -15.86
CA ASP A 79 -10.26 -8.01 -17.09
C ASP A 79 -11.78 -8.09 -17.32
N PRO A 80 -12.31 -7.49 -18.40
CA PRO A 80 -13.74 -7.49 -18.71
C PRO A 80 -14.27 -8.86 -19.18
N THR A 81 -13.39 -9.83 -19.47
CA THR A 81 -13.77 -11.17 -19.95
C THR A 81 -13.77 -12.26 -18.87
N ARG A 82 -13.22 -11.97 -17.68
CA ARG A 82 -13.26 -12.88 -16.53
C ARG A 82 -14.45 -12.54 -15.63
N ASN A 83 -14.97 -13.50 -14.89
CA ASN A 83 -16.11 -13.35 -13.96
C ASN A 83 -15.86 -12.40 -12.76
N GLY A 84 -14.90 -11.50 -12.85
CA GLY A 84 -14.45 -10.64 -11.76
C GLY A 84 -13.90 -11.43 -10.59
N LEU A 85 -13.62 -10.72 -9.51
CA LEU A 85 -13.23 -11.33 -8.24
C LEU A 85 -14.45 -11.35 -7.32
N ASN A 86 -14.96 -12.54 -6.95
CA ASN A 86 -16.05 -12.66 -6.01
C ASN A 86 -15.51 -12.68 -4.58
N ILE A 87 -15.70 -11.58 -3.87
CA ILE A 87 -15.27 -11.40 -2.49
C ILE A 87 -16.51 -11.13 -1.64
N PHE A 88 -16.76 -11.98 -0.64
CA PHE A 88 -17.87 -11.85 0.30
C PHE A 88 -19.27 -11.68 -0.35
N GLY A 89 -19.48 -12.24 -1.54
CA GLY A 89 -20.77 -12.16 -2.26
C GLY A 89 -20.91 -10.98 -3.23
N TYR A 90 -19.90 -10.11 -3.33
CA TYR A 90 -19.84 -9.02 -4.31
C TYR A 90 -18.88 -9.39 -5.44
N THR A 91 -19.33 -9.24 -6.69
CA THR A 91 -18.49 -9.40 -7.88
C THR A 91 -17.83 -8.07 -8.21
N LEU A 92 -16.52 -7.97 -7.95
CA LEU A 92 -15.72 -6.82 -8.37
C LEU A 92 -15.27 -7.03 -9.81
N SER A 93 -15.78 -6.20 -10.72
CA SER A 93 -15.47 -6.27 -12.15
C SER A 93 -15.48 -4.87 -12.77
N GLY A 94 -14.37 -4.54 -13.43
CA GLY A 94 -14.20 -3.29 -14.16
C GLY A 94 -13.25 -2.31 -13.48
N TRP A 95 -12.98 -1.21 -14.20
CA TRP A 95 -11.92 -0.28 -13.84
C TRP A 95 -12.24 0.58 -12.62
N THR A 96 -13.52 0.88 -12.39
CA THR A 96 -13.96 1.57 -11.16
C THR A 96 -13.69 0.73 -9.92
N ASP A 97 -13.90 -0.58 -9.99
CA ASP A 97 -13.72 -1.49 -8.86
C ASP A 97 -12.24 -1.67 -8.51
N VAL A 98 -11.34 -1.61 -9.50
CA VAL A 98 -9.89 -1.53 -9.28
C VAL A 98 -9.53 -0.34 -8.38
N PHE A 99 -10.12 0.84 -8.65
CA PHE A 99 -9.89 2.02 -7.81
C PHE A 99 -10.50 1.89 -6.42
N ILE A 100 -11.68 1.28 -6.30
CA ILE A 100 -12.28 0.99 -4.98
C ILE A 100 -11.34 0.13 -4.14
N VAL A 101 -10.77 -0.93 -4.72
CA VAL A 101 -9.78 -1.77 -4.03
C VAL A 101 -8.54 -0.96 -3.64
N PHE A 102 -8.05 -0.06 -4.50
CA PHE A 102 -6.95 0.84 -4.14
C PHE A 102 -7.29 1.76 -2.97
N TYR A 103 -8.47 2.39 -2.94
CA TYR A 103 -8.87 3.25 -1.82
C TYR A 103 -9.00 2.47 -0.52
N VAL A 104 -9.59 1.27 -0.56
CA VAL A 104 -9.69 0.39 0.61
C VAL A 104 -8.29 0.00 1.09
N ALA A 105 -7.38 -0.39 0.20
CA ALA A 105 -6.01 -0.74 0.55
C ALA A 105 -5.25 0.46 1.18
N LEU A 106 -5.40 1.67 0.63
CA LEU A 106 -4.81 2.89 1.19
C LEU A 106 -5.38 3.19 2.58
N PHE A 107 -6.68 3.03 2.77
CA PHE A 107 -7.34 3.27 4.06
C PHE A 107 -6.90 2.27 5.13
N LEU A 108 -6.88 0.98 4.80
CA LEU A 108 -6.34 -0.07 5.68
C LEU A 108 -4.86 0.17 5.99
N GLY A 109 -4.06 0.55 4.99
CA GLY A 109 -2.66 0.92 5.17
C GLY A 109 -2.48 2.10 6.14
N MET A 110 -3.36 3.12 6.07
CA MET A 110 -3.33 4.24 7.01
C MET A 110 -3.62 3.80 8.44
N ILE A 111 -4.63 2.95 8.64
CA ILE A 111 -4.96 2.40 9.96
C ILE A 111 -3.79 1.59 10.52
N LEU A 112 -3.22 0.68 9.73
CA LEU A 112 -2.11 -0.17 10.16
C LEU A 112 -0.88 0.68 10.52
N LEU A 113 -0.51 1.66 9.70
CA LEU A 113 0.61 2.56 10.01
C LEU A 113 0.33 3.46 11.23
N ALA A 114 -0.91 3.90 11.43
CA ALA A 114 -1.28 4.66 12.63
C ALA A 114 -1.13 3.82 13.90
N ILE A 115 -1.50 2.54 13.85
CA ILE A 115 -1.26 1.59 14.94
C ILE A 115 0.25 1.46 15.20
N VAL A 116 1.05 1.19 14.16
CA VAL A 116 2.51 1.07 14.30
C VAL A 116 3.13 2.33 14.89
N ALA A 117 2.76 3.51 14.41
CA ALA A 117 3.24 4.79 14.92
C ALA A 117 2.92 4.99 16.41
N TYR A 118 1.71 4.62 16.84
CA TYR A 118 1.32 4.66 18.24
C TYR A 118 2.19 3.74 19.12
N TYR A 119 2.51 2.53 18.64
CA TYR A 119 3.38 1.61 19.35
C TYR A 119 4.85 2.09 19.39
N GLU A 120 5.36 2.66 18.30
CA GLU A 120 6.69 3.30 18.28
C GLU A 120 6.78 4.41 19.32
N GLU A 121 5.79 5.31 19.35
CA GLU A 121 5.78 6.43 20.29
C GLU A 121 5.75 5.94 21.74
N LYS A 122 4.91 4.95 22.06
CA LYS A 122 4.86 4.31 23.38
C LYS A 122 6.21 3.68 23.75
N LYS A 123 6.87 3.01 22.81
CA LYS A 123 8.18 2.40 23.03
C LYS A 123 9.24 3.46 23.35
N ILE A 124 9.28 4.54 22.57
CA ILE A 124 10.23 5.64 22.77
C ILE A 124 10.00 6.31 24.13
N ARG A 125 8.75 6.56 24.52
CA ARG A 125 8.42 7.16 25.83
C ARG A 125 8.88 6.29 27.00
N LYS A 126 8.74 4.96 26.89
CA LYS A 126 9.23 4.03 27.92
C LYS A 126 10.76 3.96 28.04
N LEU A 127 11.48 4.28 26.98
CA LEU A 127 12.95 4.30 26.98
C LEU A 127 13.54 5.62 27.51
N LYS A 128 12.72 6.68 27.61
CA LYS A 128 13.11 8.00 28.15
C LYS A 128 12.86 8.15 29.66
N ILE A 129 12.19 7.18 30.28
CA ILE A 129 12.00 7.06 31.73
C ILE A 129 13.04 6.06 32.23
#